data_AF-A0A7S0RQX9-F1
#
_entry.id   AF-A0A7S0RQX9-F1
#
_cell.length_a   1.000
_cell.length_b   1.000
_cell.length_c   1.000
_cell.angle_alpha   90.00
_cell.angle_beta   90.00
_cell.angle_gamma   90.00
#
_symmetry.space_group_name_H-M   'P 1'
#
loop_
_entity.id
_entity.type
_entity.pdbx_description
1 polymer ?
#
loop_
_entity_poly.entity_id
_entity_poly.type
_entity_poly.pdbx_seq_one_letter_code
_entity_poly.pdbx_strand_id
1 'polypeptide(L)'
;MHMMLATTSLQRTRSLCRSKKKRSLTKTRSQVVMAKTPELLSIGTSPWSLKARWALKHHGISYRTTPYQPVLGELWLRWRLGKWRGRVSVPVLFLSNGSAIDDSYSIVCWADDHGAHQGATKLVPQEHSEAVARFNQLSDTILFFGRQQLLQLCVESAEARKPFLPPFLPSWTTDWLVRTVCGRVLAKYSAESSRSSKQQVVQALEEVRAALQNQGGSTATASGSAAGGRGSTGSQELLGRYLVGGAFSHADIAVAAALQFVKPVGPPYNKSKSGVQPPVCAELAA
;
A
#
# COMPACT_ATOMS: atom_id res chain seq x y z
N MET A 1 20.32 -30.93 32.88
CA MET A 1 21.56 -30.17 32.60
C MET A 1 22.09 -30.56 31.22
N HIS A 2 21.76 -29.78 30.19
CA HIS A 2 22.57 -29.59 29.00
C HIS A 2 22.07 -28.31 28.30
N MET A 3 22.92 -27.28 28.34
CA MET A 3 22.87 -26.11 27.47
C MET A 3 23.20 -26.55 26.04
N MET A 4 22.53 -26.01 25.03
CA MET A 4 23.20 -25.10 24.07
C MET A 4 22.23 -24.52 23.03
N LEU A 5 22.52 -23.26 22.75
CA LEU A 5 21.89 -22.29 21.87
C LEU A 5 21.81 -22.72 20.39
N ALA A 6 20.79 -22.25 19.68
CA ALA A 6 20.84 -22.07 18.23
C ALA A 6 20.04 -20.81 17.82
N THR A 7 20.67 -19.66 18.02
CA THR A 7 20.35 -18.38 17.40
C THR A 7 20.94 -18.35 16.00
N THR A 8 20.15 -18.47 14.93
CA THR A 8 20.61 -18.09 13.58
C THR A 8 19.45 -17.94 12.59
N SER A 9 19.16 -16.71 12.15
CA SER A 9 18.73 -16.38 10.77
C SER A 9 18.31 -14.91 10.66
N LEU A 10 19.26 -13.99 10.79
CA LEU A 10 19.08 -12.56 10.52
C LEU A 10 20.34 -12.00 9.83
N GLN A 11 20.69 -12.53 8.67
CA GLN A 11 21.75 -11.98 7.83
C GLN A 11 21.47 -12.28 6.35
N ARG A 12 20.63 -11.47 5.69
CA ARG A 12 20.61 -11.46 4.23
C ARG A 12 20.09 -10.20 3.55
N THR A 13 20.49 -9.01 3.98
CA THR A 13 20.32 -7.77 3.17
C THR A 13 21.31 -6.67 3.59
N ARG A 14 22.61 -6.94 3.50
CA ARG A 14 23.64 -5.89 3.61
C ARG A 14 24.78 -6.16 2.64
N SER A 15 24.65 -5.81 1.35
CA SER A 15 25.83 -5.72 0.46
C SER A 15 25.63 -5.04 -0.91
N LEU A 16 24.93 -3.91 -1.02
CA LEU A 16 24.90 -3.16 -2.28
C LEU A 16 25.08 -1.66 -2.06
N CYS A 17 26.23 -1.29 -1.52
CA CYS A 17 26.75 0.08 -1.62
C CYS A 17 28.29 0.05 -1.58
N ARG A 18 28.94 -0.15 -2.73
CA ARG A 18 30.37 0.19 -2.88
C ARG A 18 30.77 0.46 -4.35
N SER A 19 30.91 1.75 -4.63
CA SER A 19 31.92 2.43 -5.46
C SER A 19 32.67 1.65 -6.55
N LYS A 20 32.54 2.12 -7.80
CA LYS A 20 33.67 2.25 -8.74
C LYS A 20 33.57 3.57 -9.50
N LYS A 21 34.67 4.34 -9.47
CA LYS A 21 34.86 5.64 -10.15
C LYS A 21 35.97 5.52 -11.20
N LYS A 22 35.77 6.27 -12.30
CA LYS A 22 36.72 6.77 -13.33
C LYS A 22 37.00 5.93 -14.59
N ARG A 23 36.55 6.44 -15.75
CA ARG A 23 37.32 7.18 -16.81
C ARG A 23 36.37 7.47 -17.99
N SER A 24 35.92 8.72 -18.18
CA SER A 24 36.49 9.81 -19.01
C SER A 24 36.26 9.69 -20.52
N LEU A 25 35.31 10.52 -21.00
CA LEU A 25 35.26 11.31 -22.24
C LEU A 25 35.40 10.58 -23.59
N THR A 26 34.29 10.53 -24.33
CA THR A 26 34.24 11.07 -25.70
C THR A 26 32.81 11.18 -26.22
N LYS A 27 32.50 12.37 -26.74
CA LYS A 27 31.57 12.64 -27.84
C LYS A 27 30.07 12.58 -27.53
N THR A 28 29.59 13.74 -27.09
CA THR A 28 28.28 14.33 -27.40
C THR A 28 27.73 13.88 -28.75
N ARG A 29 26.78 12.96 -28.74
CA ARG A 29 25.85 12.74 -29.84
C ARG A 29 24.46 12.80 -29.23
N SER A 30 23.75 13.87 -29.55
CA SER A 30 22.35 14.13 -29.22
C SER A 30 21.50 12.88 -29.35
N GLN A 31 21.31 12.16 -28.26
CA GLN A 31 20.10 11.41 -28.00
C GLN A 31 19.34 12.23 -26.97
N VAL A 32 18.53 13.15 -27.46
CA VAL A 32 17.29 13.46 -26.76
C VAL A 32 16.45 12.18 -26.87
N VAL A 33 16.77 11.19 -26.04
CA VAL A 33 15.81 10.15 -25.67
C VAL A 33 14.68 10.96 -25.06
N MET A 34 13.55 11.06 -25.76
CA MET A 34 12.33 11.61 -25.19
C MET A 34 12.16 10.92 -23.83
N ALA A 35 12.45 11.64 -22.74
CA ALA A 35 12.51 11.05 -21.42
C ALA A 35 11.09 10.60 -21.11
N LYS A 36 10.80 9.33 -21.37
CA LYS A 36 9.46 8.80 -21.27
C LYS A 36 9.03 8.91 -19.82
N THR A 37 8.02 9.71 -19.54
CA THR A 37 7.48 9.86 -18.19
C THR A 37 7.18 8.46 -17.62
N PRO A 38 7.59 8.16 -16.36
CA PRO A 38 7.30 6.88 -15.74
C PRO A 38 5.83 6.51 -15.87
N GLU A 39 5.54 5.22 -16.06
CA GLU A 39 4.17 4.72 -16.21
C GLU A 39 3.80 3.87 -15.00
N LEU A 40 2.78 4.31 -14.25
CA LEU A 40 2.19 3.53 -13.17
C LEU A 40 1.02 2.71 -13.70
N LEU A 41 1.22 1.40 -13.83
CA LEU A 41 0.15 0.46 -14.08
C LEU A 41 -0.57 0.16 -12.76
N SER A 42 -1.85 0.52 -12.65
CA SER A 42 -2.57 0.45 -11.37
C SER A 42 -4.05 0.09 -11.52
N ILE A 43 -4.63 -0.45 -10.45
CA ILE A 43 -6.09 -0.59 -10.33
C ILE A 43 -6.60 0.55 -9.44
N GLY A 44 -7.65 1.26 -9.88
CA GLY A 44 -8.22 2.39 -9.14
C GLY A 44 -8.64 2.00 -7.71
N THR A 45 -9.31 0.86 -7.57
CA THR A 45 -9.82 0.31 -6.31
C THR A 45 -8.79 -0.45 -5.48
N SER A 46 -7.57 -0.70 -5.98
CA SER A 46 -6.58 -1.47 -5.21
C SER A 46 -5.93 -0.61 -4.13
N PRO A 47 -5.95 -1.04 -2.85
CA PRO A 47 -5.28 -0.30 -1.76
C PRO A 47 -3.75 -0.29 -1.93
N TRP A 48 -3.14 -1.35 -2.46
CA TRP A 48 -1.72 -1.34 -2.82
C TRP A 48 -1.39 -0.31 -3.90
N SER A 49 -2.27 -0.17 -4.89
CA SER A 49 -2.13 0.88 -5.91
C SER A 49 -2.30 2.28 -5.30
N LEU A 50 -3.19 2.44 -4.32
CA LEU A 50 -3.38 3.69 -3.59
C LEU A 50 -2.10 4.09 -2.83
N LYS A 51 -1.49 3.16 -2.09
CA LYS A 51 -0.20 3.38 -1.40
C LYS A 51 0.86 3.96 -2.34
N ALA A 52 1.07 3.32 -3.49
CA ALA A 52 2.05 3.79 -4.48
C ALA A 52 1.69 5.17 -5.07
N ARG A 53 0.41 5.41 -5.40
CA ARG A 53 -0.03 6.72 -5.90
C ARG A 53 0.20 7.84 -4.88
N TRP A 54 -0.05 7.58 -3.59
CA TRP A 54 0.17 8.56 -2.53
C TRP A 54 1.66 8.87 -2.37
N ALA A 55 2.53 7.86 -2.38
CA ALA A 55 3.99 8.09 -2.33
C ALA A 55 4.48 8.90 -3.53
N LEU A 56 4.11 8.52 -4.76
CA LEU A 56 4.51 9.26 -5.96
C LEU A 56 4.02 10.71 -5.92
N LYS A 57 2.78 10.93 -5.46
CA LYS A 57 2.22 12.28 -5.30
C LYS A 57 2.95 13.08 -4.22
N HIS A 58 3.24 12.46 -3.08
CA HIS A 58 3.96 13.08 -1.96
C HIS A 58 5.34 13.62 -2.41
N HIS A 59 6.05 12.85 -3.24
CA HIS A 59 7.36 13.23 -3.76
C HIS A 59 7.33 14.08 -5.03
N GLY A 60 6.15 14.52 -5.49
CA GLY A 60 6.01 15.35 -6.70
C GLY A 60 6.44 14.64 -7.99
N ILE A 61 6.44 13.30 -8.00
CA ILE A 61 6.90 12.53 -9.15
C ILE A 61 5.80 12.54 -10.21
N SER A 62 6.12 13.03 -11.40
CA SER A 62 5.22 12.99 -12.55
C SER A 62 5.20 11.59 -13.17
N TYR A 63 4.01 11.01 -13.31
CA TYR A 63 3.81 9.70 -13.93
C TYR A 63 2.52 9.66 -14.77
N ARG A 64 2.52 8.81 -15.80
CA ARG A 64 1.32 8.43 -16.54
C ARG A 64 0.65 7.27 -15.83
N THR A 65 -0.66 7.35 -15.58
CA THR A 65 -1.42 6.20 -15.04
C THR A 65 -2.01 5.38 -16.18
N THR A 66 -1.76 4.08 -16.19
CA THR A 66 -2.44 3.12 -17.06
C THR A 66 -3.36 2.25 -16.20
N PRO A 67 -4.66 2.15 -16.52
CA PRO A 67 -5.56 1.26 -15.80
C PRO A 67 -5.21 -0.20 -16.13
N TYR A 68 -5.05 -1.01 -15.09
CA TYR A 68 -4.89 -2.45 -15.23
C TYR A 68 -6.24 -3.15 -15.09
N GLN A 69 -6.56 -4.02 -16.05
CA GLN A 69 -7.72 -4.90 -15.99
C GLN A 69 -7.24 -6.32 -15.64
N PRO A 70 -7.62 -6.87 -14.46
CA PRO A 70 -7.31 -8.25 -14.11
C PRO A 70 -7.80 -9.23 -15.19
N VAL A 71 -7.13 -10.38 -15.30
CA VAL A 71 -7.39 -11.46 -16.29
C VAL A 71 -6.97 -11.08 -17.71
N LEU A 72 -7.50 -9.99 -18.29
CA LEU A 72 -7.16 -9.57 -19.66
C LEU A 72 -5.76 -8.95 -19.75
N GLY A 73 -5.42 -8.06 -18.82
CA GLY A 73 -4.14 -7.36 -18.82
C GLY A 73 -2.96 -8.20 -18.32
N GLU A 74 -3.20 -9.39 -17.76
CA GLU A 74 -2.16 -10.19 -17.12
C GLU A 74 -1.12 -10.70 -18.11
N LEU A 75 -1.54 -11.21 -19.27
CA LEU A 75 -0.62 -11.74 -20.28
C LEU A 75 0.32 -10.63 -20.79
N TRP A 76 -0.24 -9.45 -21.04
CA TRP A 76 0.53 -8.28 -21.46
C TRP A 76 1.47 -7.78 -20.37
N LEU A 77 1.03 -7.79 -19.10
CA LEU A 77 1.87 -7.43 -17.97
C LEU A 77 3.03 -8.42 -17.78
N ARG A 78 2.77 -9.73 -17.93
CA ARG A 78 3.81 -10.77 -17.90
C ARG A 78 4.85 -10.55 -18.99
N TRP A 79 4.40 -10.27 -20.21
CA TRP A 79 5.30 -9.96 -21.32
C TRP A 79 6.16 -8.74 -21.02
N ARG A 80 5.57 -7.63 -20.55
CA ARG A 80 6.32 -6.40 -20.19
C ARG A 80 7.30 -6.59 -19.03
N LEU A 81 7.00 -7.48 -18.09
CA LEU A 81 7.88 -7.79 -16.95
C LEU A 81 8.91 -8.88 -17.27
N GLY A 82 8.78 -9.58 -18.41
CA GLY A 82 9.55 -10.80 -18.69
C GLY A 82 9.24 -11.96 -17.72
N LYS A 83 8.11 -11.91 -17.00
CA LYS A 83 7.75 -12.87 -15.94
C LYS A 83 6.64 -13.82 -16.41
N TRP A 84 7.03 -14.88 -17.12
CA TRP A 84 6.08 -15.89 -17.63
C TRP A 84 5.58 -16.87 -16.58
N ARG A 85 6.32 -17.04 -15.47
CA ARG A 85 5.96 -17.91 -14.35
C ARG A 85 5.87 -17.10 -13.06
N GLY A 86 5.18 -17.65 -12.07
CA GLY A 86 4.99 -17.00 -10.78
C GLY A 86 3.95 -15.88 -10.81
N ARG A 87 3.86 -15.16 -9.69
CA ARG A 87 2.83 -14.15 -9.47
C ARG A 87 3.18 -12.83 -10.15
N VAL A 88 2.13 -12.20 -10.66
CA VAL A 88 2.18 -10.86 -11.21
C VAL A 88 0.99 -10.09 -10.65
N SER A 89 1.30 -8.99 -9.97
CA SER A 89 0.38 -8.11 -9.28
C SER A 89 0.65 -6.65 -9.67
N VAL A 90 -0.26 -5.77 -9.29
CA VAL A 90 -0.14 -4.32 -9.46
C VAL A 90 -0.29 -3.66 -8.09
N PRO A 91 0.33 -2.50 -7.84
CA PRO A 91 0.94 -1.58 -8.80
C PRO A 91 2.27 -2.06 -9.39
N VAL A 92 2.57 -1.59 -10.60
CA VAL A 92 3.90 -1.70 -11.22
C VAL A 92 4.27 -0.34 -11.79
N LEU A 93 5.47 0.14 -11.48
CA LEU A 93 6.02 1.37 -12.05
C LEU A 93 7.05 1.01 -13.12
N PHE A 94 6.75 1.33 -14.38
CA PHE A 94 7.70 1.23 -15.48
C PHE A 94 8.48 2.53 -15.61
N LEU A 95 9.81 2.44 -15.59
CA LEU A 95 10.71 3.58 -15.66
C LEU A 95 11.11 3.87 -17.11
N SER A 96 11.60 5.10 -17.33
CA SER A 96 12.04 5.60 -18.64
C SER A 96 13.19 4.78 -19.23
N ASN A 97 14.02 4.19 -18.38
CA ASN A 97 15.16 3.35 -18.75
C ASN A 97 14.78 1.90 -19.08
N GLY A 98 13.47 1.57 -19.10
CA GLY A 98 12.96 0.24 -19.42
C GLY A 98 12.92 -0.73 -18.24
N SER A 99 13.41 -0.36 -17.05
CA SER A 99 13.23 -1.18 -15.86
C SER A 99 11.80 -1.07 -15.30
N ALA A 100 11.43 -2.03 -14.46
CA ALA A 100 10.15 -2.05 -13.77
C ALA A 100 10.38 -2.27 -12.28
N ILE A 101 9.61 -1.55 -11.47
CA ILE A 101 9.53 -1.76 -10.03
C ILE A 101 8.15 -2.37 -9.78
N ASP A 102 8.14 -3.65 -9.45
CA ASP A 102 6.97 -4.31 -8.90
C ASP A 102 6.98 -4.19 -7.37
N ASP A 103 5.80 -4.33 -6.77
CA ASP A 103 5.53 -4.09 -5.34
C ASP A 103 5.34 -2.60 -4.94
N SER A 104 4.31 -2.36 -4.13
CA SER A 104 3.93 -1.01 -3.71
C SER A 104 4.95 -0.38 -2.75
N TYR A 105 5.58 -1.17 -1.87
CA TYR A 105 6.56 -0.64 -0.92
C TYR A 105 7.88 -0.32 -1.62
N SER A 106 8.28 -1.15 -2.58
CA SER A 106 9.45 -0.89 -3.44
C SER A 106 9.29 0.40 -4.26
N ILE A 107 8.08 0.69 -4.77
CA ILE A 107 7.77 1.96 -5.43
C ILE A 107 7.87 3.14 -4.45
N VAL A 108 7.45 2.96 -3.19
CA VAL A 108 7.58 4.01 -2.16
C VAL A 108 9.06 4.31 -1.89
N CYS A 109 9.88 3.29 -1.64
CA CYS A 109 11.31 3.48 -1.42
C CYS A 109 11.99 4.17 -2.61
N TRP A 110 11.63 3.76 -3.83
CA TRP A 110 12.12 4.42 -5.03
C TRP A 110 11.67 5.89 -5.11
N ALA A 111 10.41 6.19 -4.78
CA ALA A 111 9.90 7.54 -4.79
C ALA A 111 10.62 8.45 -3.78
N ASP A 112 10.91 7.92 -2.59
CA ASP A 112 11.72 8.58 -1.56
C ASP A 112 13.08 9.02 -2.13
N ASP A 113 13.74 8.15 -2.88
CA ASP A 113 15.08 8.39 -3.43
C ASP A 113 15.10 9.28 -4.69
N HIS A 114 13.96 9.43 -5.36
CA HIS A 114 13.84 10.09 -6.67
C HIS A 114 12.90 11.30 -6.65
N GLY A 115 12.52 11.79 -5.46
CA GLY A 115 11.61 12.92 -5.32
C GLY A 115 12.09 14.18 -6.05
N ALA A 116 11.14 14.88 -6.66
CA ALA A 116 11.41 15.99 -7.57
C ALA A 116 11.83 17.30 -6.86
N HIS A 117 11.63 17.39 -5.54
CA HIS A 117 11.90 18.58 -4.76
C HIS A 117 12.95 18.31 -3.68
N GLN A 118 14.01 19.13 -3.65
CA GLN A 118 15.02 19.07 -2.60
C GLN A 118 14.38 19.35 -1.24
N GLY A 119 14.69 18.51 -0.24
CA GLY A 119 14.15 18.66 1.11
C GLY A 119 12.74 18.08 1.33
N ALA A 120 12.17 17.35 0.36
CA ALA A 120 10.94 16.60 0.61
C ALA A 120 11.16 15.62 1.79
N THR A 121 10.24 15.63 2.76
CA THR A 121 10.24 14.70 3.89
C THR A 121 10.29 13.26 3.37
N LYS A 122 11.16 12.42 3.92
CA LYS A 122 11.24 11.01 3.55
C LYS A 122 10.05 10.25 4.15
N LEU A 123 9.34 9.46 3.36
CA LEU A 123 8.31 8.56 3.86
C LEU A 123 8.90 7.31 4.52
N VAL A 124 10.15 6.98 4.21
CA VAL A 124 10.93 5.89 4.81
C VAL A 124 12.26 6.44 5.34
N PRO A 125 12.24 7.25 6.43
CA PRO A 125 13.47 7.75 7.04
C PRO A 125 14.39 6.60 7.46
N GLN A 126 15.70 6.74 7.25
CA GLN A 126 16.65 5.66 7.53
C GLN A 126 16.59 5.19 8.98
N GLU A 127 16.47 6.12 9.93
CA GLU A 127 16.34 5.86 11.38
C GLU A 127 15.09 5.06 11.76
N HIS A 128 14.06 5.08 10.91
CA HIS A 128 12.74 4.51 11.18
C HIS A 128 12.33 3.47 10.13
N SER A 129 13.23 3.11 9.23
CA SER A 129 12.98 2.23 8.08
C SER A 129 12.41 0.87 8.49
N GLU A 130 12.92 0.27 9.57
CA GLU A 130 12.42 -1.02 10.10
C GLU A 130 11.00 -0.92 10.65
N ALA A 131 10.69 0.15 11.41
CA ALA A 131 9.35 0.40 11.93
C ALA A 131 8.35 0.67 10.80
N VAL A 132 8.74 1.46 9.80
CA VAL A 132 7.92 1.72 8.62
C VAL A 132 7.65 0.43 7.83
N ALA A 133 8.68 -0.41 7.63
CA ALA A 133 8.52 -1.71 6.99
C ALA A 133 7.57 -2.63 7.78
N ARG A 134 7.65 -2.63 9.11
CA ARG A 134 6.74 -3.37 9.99
C ARG A 134 5.29 -2.94 9.79
N PHE A 135 5.00 -1.64 9.82
CA PHE A 135 3.64 -1.15 9.58
C PHE A 135 3.13 -1.43 8.17
N ASN A 136 4.02 -1.42 7.16
CA ASN A 136 3.62 -1.87 5.82
C ASN A 136 3.20 -3.35 5.85
N GLN A 137 3.96 -4.24 6.52
CA GLN A 137 3.59 -5.65 6.65
C GLN A 137 2.27 -5.85 7.41
N LEU A 138 2.05 -5.13 8.53
CA LEU A 138 0.78 -5.18 9.26
C LEU A 138 -0.39 -4.77 8.37
N SER A 139 -0.21 -3.69 7.59
CA SER A 139 -1.23 -3.26 6.64
C SER A 139 -1.50 -4.31 5.55
N ASP A 140 -0.48 -5.03 5.08
CA ASP A 140 -0.64 -6.08 4.08
C ASP A 140 -1.39 -7.28 4.65
N THR A 141 -1.15 -7.67 5.91
CA THR A 141 -1.95 -8.65 6.64
C THR A 141 -3.43 -8.27 6.63
N ILE A 142 -3.75 -7.04 7.07
CA ILE A 142 -5.13 -6.53 7.09
C ILE A 142 -5.76 -6.56 5.68
N LEU A 143 -5.02 -6.13 4.67
CA LEU A 143 -5.50 -6.06 3.29
C LEU A 143 -5.67 -7.44 2.63
N PHE A 144 -4.80 -8.41 2.91
CA PHE A 144 -4.94 -9.77 2.38
C PHE A 144 -6.19 -10.44 2.93
N PHE A 145 -6.45 -10.30 4.23
CA PHE A 145 -7.68 -10.79 4.86
C PHE A 145 -8.91 -10.08 4.29
N GLY A 146 -8.92 -8.74 4.27
CA GLY A 146 -10.05 -7.98 3.74
C GLY A 146 -10.36 -8.36 2.28
N ARG A 147 -9.32 -8.50 1.43
CA ARG A 147 -9.51 -8.89 0.03
C ARG A 147 -10.14 -10.27 -0.08
N GLN A 148 -9.72 -11.22 0.76
CA GLN A 148 -10.32 -12.55 0.80
C GLN A 148 -11.80 -12.48 1.15
N GLN A 149 -12.15 -11.79 2.24
CA GLN A 149 -13.54 -11.63 2.69
C GLN A 149 -14.39 -10.97 1.61
N LEU A 150 -13.93 -9.88 1.01
CA LEU A 150 -14.65 -9.20 -0.07
C LEU A 150 -14.90 -10.12 -1.27
N LEU A 151 -13.87 -10.83 -1.73
CA LEU A 151 -14.00 -11.72 -2.88
C LEU A 151 -14.92 -12.91 -2.58
N GLN A 152 -14.86 -13.46 -1.37
CA GLN A 152 -15.75 -14.52 -0.92
C GLN A 152 -17.21 -14.04 -0.88
N LEU A 153 -17.47 -12.87 -0.29
CA LEU A 153 -18.79 -12.23 -0.31
C LEU A 153 -19.29 -12.00 -1.73
N CYS A 154 -18.44 -11.55 -2.66
CA CYS A 154 -18.81 -11.40 -4.06
C CYS A 154 -19.09 -12.74 -4.76
N VAL A 155 -18.47 -13.84 -4.36
CA VAL A 155 -18.77 -15.17 -4.92
C VAL A 155 -20.11 -15.69 -4.39
N GLU A 156 -20.39 -15.47 -3.11
CA GLU A 156 -21.55 -16.02 -2.39
C GLU A 156 -22.82 -15.18 -2.57
N SER A 157 -22.71 -13.85 -2.68
CA SER A 157 -23.85 -12.92 -2.65
C SER A 157 -23.97 -12.08 -3.93
N ALA A 158 -25.15 -12.15 -4.57
CA ALA A 158 -25.49 -11.28 -5.71
C ALA A 158 -25.54 -9.80 -5.32
N GLU A 159 -26.02 -9.50 -4.11
CA GLU A 159 -26.07 -8.13 -3.57
C GLU A 159 -24.67 -7.53 -3.47
N ALA A 160 -23.68 -8.31 -3.02
CA ALA A 160 -22.29 -7.86 -2.92
C ALA A 160 -21.62 -7.64 -4.30
N ARG A 161 -22.16 -8.22 -5.39
CA ARG A 161 -21.66 -8.02 -6.75
C ARG A 161 -22.20 -6.75 -7.40
N LYS A 162 -23.38 -6.26 -7.01
CA LYS A 162 -24.05 -5.08 -7.62
C LYS A 162 -23.12 -3.88 -7.82
N PRO A 163 -22.25 -3.48 -6.87
CA PRO A 163 -21.36 -2.33 -7.05
C PRO A 163 -20.31 -2.50 -8.16
N PHE A 164 -20.03 -3.75 -8.56
CA PHE A 164 -19.03 -4.09 -9.56
C PHE A 164 -19.61 -4.36 -10.95
N LEU A 165 -20.95 -4.41 -11.07
CA LEU A 165 -21.61 -4.69 -12.35
C LEU A 165 -21.45 -3.49 -13.29
N PRO A 166 -20.95 -3.70 -14.52
CA PRO A 166 -20.95 -2.65 -15.53
C PRO A 166 -22.41 -2.29 -15.88
N PRO A 167 -22.77 -0.99 -15.86
CA PRO A 167 -24.17 -0.57 -16.04
C PRO A 167 -24.71 -0.79 -17.45
N PHE A 168 -23.84 -1.11 -18.42
CA PHE A 168 -24.17 -1.22 -19.84
C PHE A 168 -24.49 -2.66 -20.29
N LEU A 169 -24.43 -3.64 -19.39
CA LEU A 169 -24.71 -5.05 -19.73
C LEU A 169 -25.91 -5.59 -18.93
N PRO A 170 -26.66 -6.55 -19.48
CA PRO A 170 -27.76 -7.21 -18.77
C PRO A 170 -27.28 -7.85 -17.46
N SER A 171 -28.10 -7.71 -16.41
CA SER A 171 -27.76 -8.17 -15.04
C SER A 171 -27.40 -9.65 -14.96
N TRP A 172 -28.07 -10.52 -15.72
CA TRP A 172 -27.81 -11.97 -15.69
C TRP A 172 -26.43 -12.35 -16.27
N THR A 173 -25.98 -11.70 -17.35
CA THR A 173 -24.65 -11.94 -17.92
C THR A 173 -23.53 -11.41 -17.03
N THR A 174 -23.75 -10.23 -16.45
CA THR A 174 -22.76 -9.54 -15.62
C THR A 174 -22.59 -10.21 -14.27
N ASP A 175 -23.67 -10.71 -13.68
CA ASP A 175 -23.62 -11.41 -12.39
C ASP A 175 -22.75 -12.67 -12.47
N TRP A 176 -22.98 -13.52 -13.49
CA TRP A 176 -22.17 -14.71 -13.73
C TRP A 176 -20.71 -14.36 -14.03
N LEU A 177 -20.47 -13.33 -14.85
CA LEU A 177 -19.13 -12.88 -15.20
C LEU A 177 -18.37 -12.38 -13.98
N VAL A 178 -18.98 -11.50 -13.17
CA VAL A 178 -18.38 -10.95 -11.96
C VAL A 178 -18.10 -12.07 -10.96
N ARG A 179 -19.05 -12.99 -10.74
CA ARG A 179 -18.83 -14.17 -9.88
C ARG A 179 -17.64 -15.01 -10.34
N THR A 180 -17.55 -15.27 -11.65
CA THR A 180 -16.45 -16.06 -12.24
C THR A 180 -15.11 -15.36 -12.08
N VAL A 181 -15.05 -14.04 -12.33
CA VAL A 181 -13.84 -13.24 -12.14
C VAL A 181 -13.43 -13.22 -10.67
N CYS A 182 -14.36 -12.98 -9.74
CA CYS A 182 -14.10 -13.02 -8.31
C CYS A 182 -13.56 -14.39 -7.86
N GLY A 183 -14.15 -15.49 -8.34
CA GLY A 183 -13.67 -16.84 -8.05
C GLY A 183 -12.25 -17.10 -8.56
N ARG A 184 -11.93 -16.66 -9.79
CA ARG A 184 -10.56 -16.76 -10.34
C ARG A 184 -9.55 -15.93 -9.56
N VAL A 185 -9.93 -14.71 -9.17
CA VAL A 185 -9.06 -13.83 -8.36
C VAL A 185 -8.86 -14.44 -6.97
N LEU A 186 -9.90 -14.98 -6.34
CA LEU A 186 -9.81 -15.68 -5.06
C LEU A 186 -8.85 -16.88 -5.15
N ALA A 187 -8.99 -17.73 -6.17
CA ALA A 187 -8.09 -18.85 -6.39
C ALA A 187 -6.63 -18.40 -6.61
N LYS A 188 -6.42 -17.35 -7.40
CA LYS A 188 -5.08 -16.77 -7.68
C LYS A 188 -4.35 -16.31 -6.40
N TYR A 189 -5.09 -15.72 -5.46
CA TYR A 189 -4.53 -15.13 -4.24
C TYR A 189 -4.70 -16.00 -2.99
N SER A 190 -5.21 -17.22 -3.12
CA SER A 190 -5.48 -18.16 -2.02
C SER A 190 -4.31 -18.31 -1.04
N ALA A 191 -3.07 -18.51 -1.52
CA ALA A 191 -1.92 -18.68 -0.64
C ALA A 191 -1.39 -17.40 0.03
N GLU A 192 -1.79 -16.20 -0.41
CA GLU A 192 -1.56 -14.94 0.33
C GLU A 192 -2.61 -14.77 1.42
N SER A 193 -3.85 -15.02 1.04
CA SER A 193 -5.02 -14.99 1.91
C SER A 193 -4.88 -15.99 3.07
N SER A 194 -4.35 -17.19 2.83
CA SER A 194 -4.09 -18.18 3.88
C SER A 194 -3.00 -17.78 4.88
N ARG A 195 -2.21 -16.73 4.59
CA ARG A 195 -1.19 -16.20 5.52
C ARG A 195 -1.76 -15.20 6.51
N SER A 196 -3.02 -14.81 6.34
CA SER A 196 -3.71 -13.88 7.23
C SER A 196 -4.97 -14.51 7.80
N SER A 197 -5.08 -14.52 9.12
CA SER A 197 -6.27 -14.93 9.86
C SER A 197 -6.93 -13.73 10.54
N LYS A 198 -8.19 -13.90 10.98
CA LYS A 198 -8.89 -12.89 11.80
C LYS A 198 -8.06 -12.51 13.04
N GLN A 199 -7.42 -13.48 13.69
CA GLN A 199 -6.57 -13.25 14.85
C GLN A 199 -5.35 -12.38 14.52
N GLN A 200 -4.67 -12.64 13.39
CA GLN A 200 -3.54 -11.82 12.95
C GLN A 200 -3.95 -10.39 12.59
N VAL A 201 -5.16 -10.21 12.04
CA VAL A 201 -5.72 -8.88 11.78
C VAL A 201 -5.99 -8.13 13.09
N VAL A 202 -6.60 -8.78 14.08
CA VAL A 202 -6.84 -8.17 15.40
C VAL A 202 -5.51 -7.77 16.04
N GLN A 203 -4.51 -8.66 16.05
CA GLN A 203 -3.18 -8.36 16.57
C GLN A 203 -2.53 -7.17 15.82
N ALA A 204 -2.65 -7.13 14.50
CA ALA A 204 -2.12 -6.01 13.70
C ALA A 204 -2.79 -4.68 14.07
N LEU A 205 -4.10 -4.68 14.32
CA LEU A 205 -4.85 -3.49 14.75
C LEU A 205 -4.50 -3.07 16.17
N GLU A 206 -4.27 -4.01 17.07
CA GLU A 206 -3.78 -3.74 18.43
C GLU A 206 -2.39 -3.11 18.42
N GLU A 207 -1.47 -3.60 17.58
CA GLU A 207 -0.14 -2.99 17.40
C GLU A 207 -0.24 -1.55 16.87
N VAL A 208 -1.11 -1.31 15.87
CA VAL A 208 -1.40 0.04 15.37
C VAL A 208 -1.95 0.94 16.47
N ARG A 209 -2.90 0.45 17.27
CA ARG A 209 -3.49 1.20 18.37
C ARG A 209 -2.46 1.55 19.44
N ALA A 210 -1.63 0.58 19.84
CA ALA A 210 -0.59 0.77 20.85
C ALA A 210 0.43 1.82 20.39
N ALA A 211 0.83 1.79 19.11
CA ALA A 211 1.75 2.78 18.55
C ALA A 211 1.19 4.21 18.62
N LEU A 212 -0.09 4.41 18.27
CA LEU A 212 -0.74 5.72 18.37
C LEU A 212 -0.84 6.19 19.83
N GLN A 213 -1.15 5.30 20.78
CA GLN A 213 -1.23 5.64 22.20
C GLN A 213 0.13 6.04 22.79
N ASN A 214 1.18 5.30 22.44
CA ASN A 214 2.54 5.56 22.94
C ASN A 214 3.08 6.92 22.46
N GLN A 215 2.71 7.35 21.25
CA GLN A 215 3.12 8.64 20.70
C GLN A 215 2.38 9.82 21.36
N GLY A 216 1.17 9.59 21.88
CA GLY A 216 0.42 10.61 22.61
C GLY A 216 0.91 10.84 24.05
N GLY A 217 1.41 9.80 24.72
CA GLY A 217 1.94 9.92 26.09
C GLY A 217 3.20 10.80 26.19
N SER A 218 3.98 10.92 25.11
CA SER A 218 5.25 11.65 25.11
C SER A 218 5.10 13.17 24.96
N THR A 219 3.95 13.68 24.49
CA THR A 219 3.71 15.13 24.35
C THR A 219 3.09 15.76 25.58
N ALA A 220 2.54 14.97 26.52
CA ALA A 220 1.88 15.47 27.73
C ALA A 220 2.85 15.82 28.88
N THR A 221 4.15 15.53 28.74
CA THR A 221 5.17 15.76 29.80
C THR A 221 6.08 16.97 29.58
N ALA A 222 5.89 17.74 28.49
CA ALA A 222 6.75 18.89 28.16
C ALA A 222 6.08 20.27 28.30
N SER A 223 4.83 20.36 28.78
CA SER A 223 4.11 21.63 28.98
C SER A 223 3.73 21.83 30.46
N GLY A 224 4.73 21.83 31.33
CA GLY A 224 4.63 22.42 32.66
C GLY A 224 5.03 23.89 32.64
N SER A 225 4.10 24.79 32.29
CA SER A 225 4.09 26.15 32.85
C SER A 225 2.71 26.79 32.69
N ALA A 226 2.20 27.29 33.80
CA ALA A 226 0.83 27.73 34.01
C ALA A 226 0.46 29.05 33.33
N ALA A 227 -0.77 29.15 32.84
CA ALA A 227 -1.68 30.29 33.06
C ALA A 227 -3.07 29.97 32.48
N GLY A 228 -4.11 30.21 33.27
CA GLY A 228 -5.46 29.73 33.03
C GLY A 228 -6.21 30.40 31.87
N GLY A 229 -7.15 29.63 31.32
CA GLY A 229 -8.18 30.12 30.42
C GLY A 229 -9.28 29.08 30.27
N ARG A 230 -10.42 29.30 30.95
CA ARG A 230 -11.67 28.57 30.71
C ARG A 230 -12.17 28.93 29.30
N GLY A 231 -12.34 27.95 28.42
CA GLY A 231 -13.07 28.15 27.18
C GLY A 231 -12.79 27.09 26.10
N SER A 232 -13.86 26.42 25.66
CA SER A 232 -13.95 25.48 24.56
C SER A 232 -13.62 24.00 24.85
N THR A 233 -14.70 23.22 24.92
CA THR A 233 -14.77 21.80 24.57
C THR A 233 -14.48 21.63 23.07
N GLY A 234 -13.23 21.82 22.66
CA GLY A 234 -12.72 21.37 21.38
C GLY A 234 -11.81 20.18 21.64
N SER A 235 -12.35 18.97 21.47
CA SER A 235 -11.64 17.68 21.32
C SER A 235 -10.18 17.62 21.77
N GLN A 236 -9.91 16.87 22.86
CA GLN A 236 -8.67 16.14 23.14
C GLN A 236 -7.55 16.35 22.10
N GLU A 237 -6.58 17.21 22.43
CA GLU A 237 -5.38 17.50 21.67
C GLU A 237 -4.64 16.22 21.24
N LEU A 238 -4.86 15.81 19.98
CA LEU A 238 -3.94 15.12 19.06
C LEU A 238 -2.87 14.19 19.70
N LEU A 239 -3.29 13.29 20.60
CA LEU A 239 -2.45 12.19 21.07
C LEU A 239 -1.97 11.38 19.85
N GLY A 240 -0.65 11.34 19.63
CA GLY A 240 0.02 10.48 18.66
C GLY A 240 -0.35 10.69 17.20
N ARG A 241 0.00 11.86 16.64
CA ARG A 241 -0.35 12.25 15.25
C ARG A 241 0.11 11.28 14.16
N TYR A 242 1.21 10.56 14.39
CA TYR A 242 1.83 9.69 13.41
C TYR A 242 2.31 8.39 14.06
N LEU A 243 2.35 7.31 13.29
CA LEU A 243 2.69 5.98 13.79
C LEU A 243 4.16 5.82 14.17
N VAL A 244 5.05 6.55 13.51
CA VAL A 244 6.50 6.36 13.63
C VAL A 244 7.20 7.71 13.75
N GLY A 245 8.10 7.84 14.73
CA GLY A 245 9.01 8.98 14.85
C GLY A 245 8.36 10.35 15.09
N GLY A 246 7.06 10.40 15.42
CA GLY A 246 6.34 11.66 15.57
C GLY A 246 6.21 12.47 14.27
N ALA A 247 6.44 11.86 13.10
CA ALA A 247 6.38 12.51 11.80
C ALA A 247 5.64 11.66 10.76
N PHE A 248 5.08 12.33 9.75
CA PHE A 248 4.36 11.65 8.66
C PHE A 248 5.30 10.73 7.88
N SER A 249 4.87 9.48 7.68
CA SER A 249 5.65 8.42 7.04
C SER A 249 4.78 7.51 6.18
N HIS A 250 5.40 6.56 5.48
CA HIS A 250 4.68 5.52 4.76
C HIS A 250 3.88 4.60 5.69
N ALA A 251 4.24 4.49 6.98
CA ALA A 251 3.44 3.74 7.94
C ALA A 251 2.00 4.27 8.01
N ASP A 252 1.86 5.60 8.06
CA ASP A 252 0.57 6.29 8.12
C ASP A 252 -0.25 6.05 6.85
N ILE A 253 0.39 6.17 5.69
CA ILE A 253 -0.21 5.86 4.38
C ILE A 253 -0.70 4.42 4.33
N ALA A 254 0.14 3.47 4.75
CA ALA A 254 -0.13 2.05 4.65
C ALA A 254 -1.30 1.64 5.55
N VAL A 255 -1.30 2.09 6.81
CA VAL A 255 -2.38 1.83 7.77
C VAL A 255 -3.68 2.53 7.36
N ALA A 256 -3.63 3.80 6.93
CA ALA A 256 -4.82 4.51 6.47
C ALA A 256 -5.48 3.80 5.28
N ALA A 257 -4.68 3.36 4.29
CA ALA A 257 -5.20 2.60 3.15
C ALA A 257 -5.82 1.25 3.57
N ALA A 258 -5.24 0.57 4.56
CA ALA A 258 -5.77 -0.69 5.08
C ALA A 258 -7.09 -0.50 5.85
N LEU A 259 -7.15 0.49 6.74
CA LEU A 259 -8.36 0.81 7.50
C LEU A 259 -9.49 1.23 6.56
N GLN A 260 -9.24 2.16 5.64
CA GLN A 260 -10.23 2.60 4.65
C GLN A 260 -10.75 1.45 3.77
N PHE A 261 -9.94 0.43 3.51
CA PHE A 261 -10.36 -0.73 2.74
C PHE A 261 -11.30 -1.66 3.52
N VAL A 262 -10.97 -1.94 4.78
CA VAL A 262 -11.75 -2.87 5.63
C VAL A 262 -13.01 -2.22 6.19
N LYS A 263 -12.87 -1.00 6.71
CA LYS A 263 -13.95 -0.18 7.28
C LYS A 263 -13.77 1.25 6.79
N PRO A 264 -14.52 1.69 5.75
CA PRO A 264 -14.42 3.05 5.24
C PRO A 264 -14.55 4.09 6.36
N VAL A 265 -13.52 4.92 6.54
CA VAL A 265 -13.48 6.00 7.55
C VAL A 265 -13.79 7.37 6.96
N GLY A 266 -13.87 7.45 5.63
CA GLY A 266 -14.27 8.62 4.86
C GLY A 266 -14.79 8.25 3.47
N PRO A 267 -14.98 9.25 2.59
CA PRO A 267 -15.44 9.03 1.22
C PRO A 267 -14.55 8.01 0.49
N PRO A 268 -15.11 7.19 -0.41
CA PRO A 268 -14.33 6.21 -1.14
C PRO A 268 -13.21 6.90 -1.94
N TYR A 269 -12.00 6.35 -1.88
CA TYR A 269 -10.85 6.89 -2.62
C TYR A 269 -10.96 6.67 -4.14
N ASN A 270 -11.95 5.89 -4.59
CA ASN A 270 -12.37 5.83 -5.99
C ASN A 270 -13.73 6.50 -6.13
N LYS A 271 -13.84 7.51 -7.00
CA LYS A 271 -15.11 8.07 -7.46
C LYS A 271 -15.80 7.08 -8.39
N SER A 272 -16.23 5.94 -7.86
CA SER A 272 -17.23 5.12 -8.53
C SER A 272 -18.53 5.93 -8.64
N LYS A 273 -19.22 5.88 -9.77
CA LYS A 273 -20.55 6.51 -9.94
C LYS A 273 -21.57 6.02 -8.90
N SER A 274 -21.33 4.84 -8.29
CA SER A 274 -22.19 4.31 -7.22
C SER A 274 -21.94 4.96 -5.85
N GLY A 275 -20.80 5.62 -5.61
CA GLY A 275 -20.45 6.21 -4.30
C GLY A 275 -20.33 5.23 -3.12
N VAL A 276 -20.68 3.95 -3.31
CA VAL A 276 -20.76 2.94 -2.27
C VAL A 276 -19.56 2.00 -2.38
N GLN A 277 -18.68 2.07 -1.39
CA GLN A 277 -17.70 1.01 -1.13
C GLN A 277 -18.41 -0.02 -0.25
N PRO A 278 -18.60 -1.28 -0.70
CA PRO A 278 -19.24 -2.27 0.14
C PRO A 278 -18.40 -2.47 1.41
N PRO A 279 -19.01 -2.48 2.60
CA PRO A 279 -18.27 -2.77 3.82
C PRO A 279 -17.69 -4.17 3.70
N VAL A 280 -16.37 -4.27 3.70
CA VAL A 280 -15.67 -5.55 3.54
C VAL A 280 -15.84 -6.41 4.79
N CYS A 281 -15.99 -5.78 5.96
CA CYS A 281 -16.14 -6.48 7.23
C CYS A 281 -17.08 -5.72 8.19
N ALA A 282 -18.39 -5.89 8.05
CA ALA A 282 -19.31 -5.58 9.15
C ALA A 282 -18.98 -6.41 10.42
N GLU A 283 -18.42 -7.61 10.23
CA GLU A 283 -18.09 -8.59 11.27
C GLU A 283 -16.75 -8.33 12.00
N LEU A 284 -15.91 -7.41 11.51
CA LEU A 284 -14.74 -6.91 12.26
C LEU A 284 -15.08 -5.63 13.05
N ALA A 285 -16.26 -5.06 12.83
CA ALA A 285 -16.73 -3.87 13.54
C ALA A 285 -17.54 -4.20 14.80
N ALA A 286 -17.87 -5.47 15.01
CA ALA A 286 -18.49 -6.05 16.21
C ALA A 286 -17.42 -6.73 17.07
#